data_AF-A0A6S7K7V3-F1
#
_entry.id   AF-A0A6S7K7V3-F1
#
_cell.length_a   1.000
_cell.length_b   1.000
_cell.length_c   1.000
_cell.angle_alpha   90.00
_cell.angle_beta   90.00
_cell.angle_gamma   90.00
#
_symmetry.space_group_name_H-M   'P 1'
#
loop_
_entity.id
_entity.type
_entity.pdbx_description
1 polymer ?
#
loop_
_entity_poly.entity_id
_entity_poly.type
_entity_poly.pdbx_seq_one_letter_code
_entity_poly.pdbx_strand_id
1 'polypeptide(L)'
;MHNNDLFLLFVQNLKGHRLNTTVIKYVYAHTGVGCVLLCLSEDTSCRSTNFRKTSNSDKNCELLRDIHSEKTDLLLKDVQFDHYQLLDPNRKPPEPVSTSTPPEITQKPSSTIMSHTSCSNASWRESFKSSGWSKCGKDNLFITGFYRNHPYSDSDPITLLEETRCCSSIQEFSEQNGNCRTANWWKSLDFNNRWSLCPSGYFLNGLYRNKGQFLHSIEEGYCCRPNNHPDRYGLCYDEDVGVSFDREGWSNCSKPEYYITGVYRGSGENWLNNVDKFRCCQMV
;
A
#
# COMPACT_ATOMS: atom_id res chain seq x y z
N MET A 1 -6.91 -12.92 21.62
CA MET A 1 -5.52 -12.51 21.90
C MET A 1 -4.69 -12.90 20.68
N HIS A 2 -3.67 -12.10 20.32
CA HIS A 2 -2.70 -12.35 19.22
C HIS A 2 -3.04 -11.80 17.83
N ASN A 3 -2.59 -10.57 17.60
CA ASN A 3 -1.99 -10.09 16.33
C ASN A 3 -1.05 -8.89 16.62
N ASN A 4 -1.29 -8.19 17.72
CA ASN A 4 -0.34 -7.21 18.27
C ASN A 4 0.96 -7.85 18.83
N ASP A 5 0.93 -9.14 19.21
CA ASP A 5 2.09 -9.80 19.82
C ASP A 5 3.17 -10.18 18.79
N LEU A 6 2.84 -10.37 17.51
CA LEU A 6 3.84 -10.72 16.49
C LEU A 6 4.63 -9.48 16.04
N PHE A 7 4.01 -8.29 16.01
CA PHE A 7 4.71 -7.03 15.71
C PHE A 7 5.68 -6.61 16.84
N LEU A 8 5.35 -6.99 18.09
CA LEU A 8 6.23 -6.79 19.25
C LEU A 8 7.52 -7.62 19.20
N LEU A 9 7.58 -8.68 18.40
CA LEU A 9 8.80 -9.49 18.26
C LEU A 9 9.90 -8.79 17.42
N PHE A 10 9.53 -7.81 16.60
CA PHE A 10 10.45 -7.11 15.70
C PHE A 10 10.65 -5.63 16.03
N VAL A 11 10.09 -5.17 17.15
CA VAL A 11 10.19 -3.78 17.60
C VAL A 11 10.53 -3.74 19.07
N GLN A 12 11.67 -3.14 19.40
CA GLN A 12 12.04 -2.88 20.78
C GLN A 12 11.43 -1.54 21.23
N ASN A 13 10.59 -1.57 22.25
CA ASN A 13 9.99 -0.39 22.85
C ASN A 13 10.71 -0.01 24.16
N LEU A 14 11.30 1.18 24.19
CA LEU A 14 11.87 1.82 25.36
C LEU A 14 10.92 2.91 25.85
N LYS A 15 10.01 2.52 26.74
CA LYS A 15 9.01 3.43 27.33
C LYS A 15 9.68 4.54 28.13
N GLY A 16 9.16 5.77 28.02
CA GLY A 16 9.67 6.91 28.77
C GLY A 16 11.07 7.36 28.36
N HIS A 17 11.46 7.08 27.11
CA HIS A 17 12.74 7.49 26.55
C HIS A 17 12.55 8.18 25.21
N ARG A 18 13.50 9.06 24.87
CA ARG A 18 13.60 9.76 23.59
C ARG A 18 15.06 9.72 23.14
N LEU A 19 15.29 9.28 21.91
CA LEU A 19 16.63 9.35 21.31
C LEU A 19 16.86 10.77 20.77
N ASN A 20 17.80 11.51 21.35
CA ASN A 20 18.09 12.89 20.99
C ASN A 20 19.04 12.96 19.79
N THR A 21 18.50 12.83 18.59
CA THR A 21 19.29 12.78 17.36
C THR A 21 18.58 13.50 16.20
N THR A 22 19.21 13.50 15.02
CA THR A 22 18.66 14.19 13.86
C THR A 22 17.36 13.51 13.40
N VAL A 23 16.27 14.28 13.41
CA VAL A 23 14.97 13.82 12.93
C VAL A 23 14.92 13.94 11.40
N ILE A 24 14.60 12.83 10.73
CA ILE A 24 14.39 12.78 9.28
C ILE A 24 13.13 13.58 8.92
N LYS A 25 12.03 13.23 9.59
CA LYS A 25 10.69 13.71 9.28
C LYS A 25 9.83 13.69 10.54
N TYR A 26 8.96 14.68 10.65
CA TYR A 26 7.91 14.72 11.65
C TYR A 26 6.58 14.33 11.00
N VAL A 27 5.87 13.38 11.60
CA VAL A 27 4.55 12.93 11.13
C VAL A 27 3.56 12.84 12.29
N TYR A 28 2.28 12.70 11.96
CA TYR A 28 1.23 12.44 12.93
C TYR A 28 0.92 10.94 13.02
N ALA A 29 0.76 10.41 14.23
CA ALA A 29 0.26 9.07 14.47
C ALA A 29 -0.66 9.02 15.69
N HIS A 30 -1.70 8.20 15.65
CA HIS A 30 -2.59 8.00 16.81
C HIS A 30 -1.97 7.16 17.92
N THR A 31 -0.97 6.33 17.61
CA THR A 31 -0.30 5.43 18.56
C THR A 31 1.19 5.31 18.25
N GLY A 32 1.97 4.86 19.24
CA GLY A 32 3.40 4.57 19.05
C GLY A 32 3.65 3.50 17.98
N VAL A 33 2.80 2.47 17.92
CA VAL A 33 2.86 1.47 16.85
C VAL A 33 2.54 2.09 15.49
N GLY A 34 1.55 2.99 15.41
CA GLY A 34 1.27 3.74 14.18
C GLY A 34 2.46 4.58 13.72
N CYS A 35 3.19 5.20 14.66
CA CYS A 35 4.43 5.93 14.38
C CYS A 35 5.52 5.01 13.79
N VAL A 36 5.65 3.78 14.30
CA VAL A 36 6.56 2.76 13.75
C VAL A 36 6.12 2.32 12.35
N LEU A 37 4.82 2.16 12.09
CA LEU A 37 4.33 1.82 10.75
C LEU A 37 4.64 2.92 9.73
N LEU A 38 4.52 4.18 10.11
CA LEU A 38 4.91 5.31 9.27
C LEU A 38 6.42 5.34 9.01
N CYS A 39 7.26 4.99 10.00
CA CYS A 39 8.69 4.79 9.78
C CYS A 39 8.96 3.72 8.71
N LEU A 40 8.18 2.65 8.72
CA LEU A 40 8.32 1.58 7.72
C LEU A 40 7.87 2.02 6.33
N SER A 41 6.81 2.82 6.21
CA SER A 41 6.23 3.20 4.92
C SER A 41 6.81 4.46 4.29
N GLU A 42 7.14 5.48 5.10
CA GLU A 42 7.45 6.83 4.61
C GLU A 42 8.91 7.01 4.20
N ASP A 43 9.85 6.31 4.85
CA ASP A 43 11.27 6.45 4.59
C ASP A 43 12.01 5.13 4.84
N THR A 44 12.65 4.60 3.80
CA THR A 44 13.41 3.34 3.85
C THR A 44 14.65 3.43 4.75
N SER A 45 15.16 4.64 4.98
CA SER A 45 16.27 4.93 5.91
C SER A 45 15.82 5.11 7.36
N CYS A 46 14.51 5.13 7.63
CA CYS A 46 14.00 5.20 9.00
C CYS A 46 14.19 3.85 9.72
N ARG A 47 14.86 3.90 10.87
CA ARG A 47 15.31 2.74 11.66
C ARG A 47 14.79 2.75 13.09
N SER A 48 14.38 3.92 13.60
CA SER A 48 13.70 4.05 14.88
C SER A 48 12.79 5.27 14.90
N THR A 49 11.94 5.38 15.92
CA THR A 49 11.07 6.54 16.12
C THR A 49 11.02 7.00 17.56
N ASN A 50 10.74 8.29 17.76
CA ASN A 50 10.24 8.80 19.02
C ASN A 50 8.76 9.15 18.88
N PHE A 51 7.91 8.57 19.73
CA PHE A 51 6.48 8.87 19.77
C PHE A 51 6.13 9.67 21.02
N ARG A 52 5.56 10.87 20.85
CA ARG A 52 5.12 11.73 21.94
C ARG A 52 3.68 11.37 22.35
N LYS A 53 3.52 10.86 23.57
CA LYS A 53 2.24 10.35 24.11
C LYS A 53 1.20 11.45 24.35
N THR A 54 1.65 12.63 24.77
CA THR A 54 0.78 13.75 25.15
C THR A 54 1.10 14.96 24.27
N SER A 55 0.54 14.98 23.06
CA SER A 55 0.71 16.10 22.14
C SER A 55 -0.62 16.44 21.48
N ASN A 56 -1.02 17.72 21.54
CA ASN A 56 -2.17 18.27 20.78
C ASN A 56 -1.73 18.77 19.40
N SER A 57 -0.57 18.33 18.90
CA SER A 57 0.03 18.78 17.65
C SER A 57 0.04 17.65 16.63
N ASP A 58 -0.15 18.01 15.36
CA ASP A 58 -0.10 17.13 14.18
C ASP A 58 1.31 16.59 13.86
N LYS A 59 2.26 16.70 14.80
CA LYS A 59 3.68 16.29 14.65
C LYS A 59 4.18 15.59 15.90
N ASN A 60 3.54 14.48 16.27
CA ASN A 60 3.82 13.73 17.48
C ASN A 60 4.72 12.50 17.28
N CYS A 61 5.18 12.25 16.05
CA CYS A 61 6.07 11.15 15.70
C CYS A 61 7.33 11.68 14.99
N GLU A 62 8.50 11.32 15.51
CA GLU A 62 9.81 11.65 14.96
C GLU A 62 10.41 10.42 14.30
N LEU A 63 10.66 10.46 12.99
CA LEU A 63 11.29 9.38 12.23
C LEU A 63 12.81 9.57 12.24
N LEU A 64 13.58 8.54 12.61
CA LEU A 64 15.02 8.64 12.86
C LEU A 64 15.81 7.60 12.05
N ARG A 65 17.03 7.96 11.61
CA ARG A 65 17.99 7.01 10.98
C ARG A 65 18.82 6.26 12.00
N ASP A 66 19.02 6.86 13.16
CA ASP A 66 19.86 6.30 14.20
C ASP A 66 19.04 5.41 15.12
N ILE A 67 19.72 4.49 15.79
CA ILE A 67 19.10 3.58 16.77
C ILE A 67 19.82 3.68 18.12
N HIS A 68 19.16 3.33 19.21
CA HIS A 68 19.74 3.53 20.54
C HIS A 68 20.98 2.67 20.78
N SER A 69 21.07 1.48 20.17
CA SER A 69 22.25 0.62 20.32
C SER A 69 23.52 1.19 19.67
N GLU A 70 23.38 2.17 18.76
CA GLU A 70 24.49 2.88 18.12
C GLU A 70 24.81 4.22 18.81
N LYS A 71 23.81 4.83 19.44
CA LYS A 71 23.92 6.14 20.09
C LYS A 71 23.39 6.11 21.52
N THR A 72 23.89 5.16 22.31
CA THR A 72 23.43 4.91 23.68
C THR A 72 23.48 6.17 24.55
N ASP A 73 24.53 6.99 24.40
CA ASP A 73 24.72 8.23 25.16
C ASP A 73 23.68 9.32 24.84
N LEU A 74 22.96 9.20 23.71
CA LEU A 74 21.92 10.15 23.29
C LEU A 74 20.51 9.67 23.64
N LEU A 75 20.37 8.47 24.22
CA LEU A 75 19.08 7.99 24.69
C LEU A 75 18.76 8.62 26.04
N LEU A 76 17.86 9.61 26.03
CA LEU A 76 17.49 10.36 27.23
C LEU A 76 16.20 9.80 27.83
N LYS A 77 16.12 9.82 29.15
CA LYS A 77 14.86 9.53 29.86
C LYS A 77 13.92 10.74 29.71
N ASP A 78 12.80 10.53 29.03
CA ASP A 78 11.76 11.53 28.84
C ASP A 78 10.40 10.84 28.90
N VAL A 79 9.68 11.05 30.01
CA VAL A 79 8.40 10.40 30.28
C VAL A 79 7.31 10.73 29.27
N GLN A 80 7.43 11.83 28.52
CA GLN A 80 6.47 12.22 27.49
C GLN A 80 6.60 11.39 26.21
N PHE A 81 7.73 10.72 26.02
CA PHE A 81 8.03 9.96 24.82
C PHE A 81 8.15 8.46 25.11
N ASP A 82 7.91 7.66 24.08
CA ASP A 82 8.37 6.28 24.00
C ASP A 82 9.22 6.15 22.74
N HIS A 83 10.37 5.50 22.85
CA HIS A 83 11.29 5.26 21.73
C HIS A 83 11.10 3.83 21.19
N TYR A 84 10.98 3.69 19.89
CA TYR A 84 10.79 2.40 19.22
C TYR A 84 11.92 2.15 18.23
N GLN A 85 12.64 1.05 18.40
CA GLN A 85 13.67 0.61 17.46
C GLN A 85 13.16 -0.57 16.63
N LEU A 86 13.36 -0.49 15.31
CA LEU A 86 13.12 -1.61 14.40
C LEU A 86 14.26 -2.63 14.56
N LEU A 87 13.91 -3.90 14.72
CA LEU A 87 14.86 -5.02 14.76
C LEU A 87 15.06 -5.66 13.37
N ASP A 88 14.65 -4.97 12.30
CA ASP A 88 14.75 -5.45 10.92
C ASP A 88 16.21 -5.42 10.41
N PRO A 89 16.82 -6.58 10.08
CA PRO A 89 18.18 -6.67 9.59
C PRO A 89 18.42 -6.01 8.23
N ASN A 90 17.36 -5.68 7.46
CA ASN A 90 17.45 -5.04 6.15
C ASN A 90 17.60 -3.51 6.24
N ARG A 91 17.31 -2.91 7.41
CA ARG A 91 17.46 -1.48 7.64
C ARG A 91 18.73 -1.20 8.45
N LYS A 92 19.88 -1.62 7.91
CA LYS A 92 21.20 -1.28 8.49
C LYS A 92 21.53 0.21 8.27
N PRO A 93 22.43 0.80 9.08
CA PRO A 93 22.88 2.17 8.83
C PRO A 93 23.52 2.24 7.44
N PRO A 94 23.35 3.34 6.71
CA PRO A 94 24.21 3.60 5.56
C PRO A 94 25.67 3.62 6.04
N GLU A 95 26.53 2.82 5.41
CA GLU A 95 27.95 2.82 5.74
C GLU A 95 28.53 4.24 5.58
N PRO A 96 29.37 4.70 6.51
CA PRO A 96 30.01 6.00 6.38
C PRO A 96 30.93 5.98 5.15
N VAL A 97 30.56 6.75 4.13
CA VAL A 97 31.35 6.93 2.91
C VAL A 97 32.68 7.58 3.28
N SER A 98 33.72 6.76 3.34
CA SER A 98 35.10 7.20 3.49
C SER A 98 35.70 7.30 2.10
N THR A 99 35.95 8.52 1.67
CA THR A 99 36.63 8.85 0.41
C THR A 99 38.10 8.43 0.44
N SER A 100 38.47 7.40 -0.33
CA SER A 100 39.76 7.33 -1.03
C SER A 100 39.82 6.16 -2.04
N THR A 101 40.03 6.54 -3.30
CA THR A 101 40.72 5.88 -4.44
C THR A 101 40.58 4.36 -4.72
N PRO A 102 40.33 3.92 -5.98
CA PRO A 102 40.08 2.52 -6.32
C PRO A 102 41.36 1.69 -6.57
N PRO A 103 41.27 0.36 -6.40
CA PRO A 103 41.76 -0.52 -7.44
C PRO A 103 40.76 -1.62 -7.84
N GLU A 104 41.14 -2.22 -8.95
CA GLU A 104 40.43 -3.00 -9.95
C GLU A 104 40.28 -4.50 -9.58
N ILE A 105 39.29 -5.17 -10.20
CA ILE A 105 39.11 -6.63 -10.42
C ILE A 105 38.86 -7.47 -9.13
N THR A 106 37.71 -8.11 -8.88
CA THR A 106 37.05 -9.13 -9.71
C THR A 106 35.63 -9.32 -9.18
N GLN A 107 34.59 -8.97 -9.94
CA GLN A 107 33.21 -9.23 -9.55
C GLN A 107 32.86 -10.70 -9.83
N LYS A 108 32.60 -11.46 -8.77
CA LYS A 108 31.69 -12.61 -8.81
C LYS A 108 30.31 -12.08 -8.47
N PRO A 109 29.28 -12.23 -9.32
CA PRO A 109 27.95 -11.72 -9.00
C PRO A 109 27.34 -12.59 -7.90
N SER A 110 27.33 -12.09 -6.67
CA SER A 110 26.42 -12.53 -5.62
C SER A 110 25.20 -11.63 -5.66
N SER A 111 24.28 -11.95 -6.55
CA SER A 111 23.02 -11.24 -6.71
C SER A 111 22.04 -11.64 -5.61
N THR A 112 22.07 -10.94 -4.47
CA THR A 112 20.89 -10.87 -3.61
C THR A 112 20.10 -9.63 -4.03
N ILE A 113 19.37 -9.78 -5.13
CA ILE A 113 18.39 -8.78 -5.58
C ILE A 113 17.25 -8.84 -4.56
N MET A 114 17.18 -7.88 -3.63
CA MET A 114 15.91 -7.56 -2.99
C MET A 114 15.01 -6.94 -4.06
N SER A 115 14.23 -7.79 -4.71
CA SER A 115 13.35 -7.40 -5.81
C SER A 115 12.12 -6.71 -5.25
N HIS A 116 12.17 -5.38 -5.15
CA HIS A 116 10.96 -4.59 -5.02
C HIS A 116 10.03 -4.87 -6.22
N THR A 117 8.75 -5.08 -5.94
CA THR A 117 7.71 -5.16 -6.96
C THR A 117 7.80 -3.94 -7.89
N SER A 118 7.96 -4.18 -9.19
CA SER A 118 8.03 -3.09 -10.17
C SER A 118 6.61 -2.59 -10.44
N CYS A 119 6.41 -1.28 -10.36
CA CYS A 119 5.11 -0.67 -10.59
C CYS A 119 5.16 0.36 -11.71
N SER A 120 4.06 0.45 -12.47
CA SER A 120 3.80 1.48 -13.45
C SER A 120 2.34 1.92 -13.37
N ASN A 121 2.00 3.07 -13.96
CA ASN A 121 0.62 3.51 -14.05
C ASN A 121 0.07 3.17 -15.43
N ALA A 122 -1.14 2.60 -15.47
CA ALA A 122 -1.88 2.40 -16.71
C ALA A 122 -2.94 3.50 -16.85
N SER A 123 -2.88 4.24 -17.96
CA SER A 123 -3.87 5.27 -18.28
C SER A 123 -5.16 4.65 -18.78
N TRP A 124 -6.27 5.01 -18.15
CA TRP A 124 -7.64 4.62 -18.45
C TRP A 124 -8.49 5.79 -18.98
N ARG A 125 -7.88 6.97 -19.13
CA ARG A 125 -8.50 8.22 -19.59
C ARG A 125 -9.30 8.06 -20.87
N GLU A 126 -8.92 7.16 -21.76
CA GLU A 126 -9.66 6.88 -23.00
C GLU A 126 -10.48 5.59 -22.91
N SER A 127 -9.89 4.52 -22.40
CA SER A 127 -10.54 3.19 -22.39
C SER A 127 -11.74 3.11 -21.44
N PHE A 128 -11.79 3.92 -20.37
CA PHE A 128 -12.88 3.92 -19.40
C PHE A 128 -13.94 5.01 -19.63
N LYS A 129 -13.80 5.81 -20.70
CA LYS A 129 -14.83 6.74 -21.18
C LYS A 129 -15.97 6.03 -21.93
N SER A 130 -15.72 4.83 -22.42
CA SER A 130 -16.68 4.05 -23.21
C SER A 130 -16.83 2.63 -22.68
N SER A 131 -17.83 1.91 -23.17
CA SER A 131 -18.03 0.51 -22.77
C SER A 131 -16.89 -0.35 -23.28
N GLY A 132 -16.38 -1.23 -22.40
CA GLY A 132 -15.23 -2.06 -22.71
C GLY A 132 -14.37 -2.34 -21.49
N TRP A 133 -13.22 -2.96 -21.77
CA TRP A 133 -12.21 -3.30 -20.78
C TRP A 133 -11.17 -2.18 -20.66
N SER A 134 -10.85 -1.81 -19.42
CA SER A 134 -9.63 -1.10 -19.06
C SER A 134 -8.79 -1.99 -18.14
N LYS A 135 -7.49 -2.12 -18.42
CA LYS A 135 -6.59 -3.09 -17.76
C LYS A 135 -5.23 -2.48 -17.45
N CYS A 136 -4.45 -3.16 -16.60
CA CYS A 136 -3.05 -2.86 -16.32
C CYS A 136 -2.09 -3.14 -17.50
N GLY A 137 -2.59 -3.68 -18.61
CA GLY A 137 -1.78 -4.12 -19.74
C GLY A 137 -1.56 -5.63 -19.69
N LYS A 138 -0.38 -6.08 -19.25
CA LYS A 138 -0.06 -7.51 -19.17
C LYS A 138 -0.88 -8.20 -18.07
N ASP A 139 -1.19 -9.48 -18.27
CA ASP A 139 -1.98 -10.30 -17.34
C ASP A 139 -1.26 -10.62 -16.02
N ASN A 140 0.03 -10.36 -15.91
CA ASN A 140 0.84 -10.53 -14.69
C ASN A 140 1.12 -9.22 -13.95
N LEU A 141 0.36 -8.18 -14.25
CA LEU A 141 0.32 -6.93 -13.49
C LEU A 141 -0.98 -6.87 -12.68
N PHE A 142 -0.91 -6.29 -11.50
CA PHE A 142 -2.01 -6.30 -10.53
C PHE A 142 -2.20 -4.91 -9.97
N ILE A 143 -3.46 -4.48 -9.85
CA ILE A 143 -3.84 -3.17 -9.36
C ILE A 143 -3.55 -3.10 -7.87
N THR A 144 -2.81 -2.06 -7.46
CA THR A 144 -2.57 -1.70 -6.06
C THR A 144 -3.25 -0.39 -5.68
N GLY A 145 -3.75 0.37 -6.66
CA GLY A 145 -4.48 1.60 -6.43
C GLY A 145 -5.13 2.16 -7.67
N PHE A 146 -6.03 3.11 -7.43
CA PHE A 146 -6.79 3.82 -8.43
C PHE A 146 -6.54 5.32 -8.30
N TYR A 147 -6.41 5.99 -9.44
CA TYR A 147 -6.44 7.44 -9.52
C TYR A 147 -7.75 7.88 -10.14
N ARG A 148 -8.37 8.87 -9.51
CA ARG A 148 -9.56 9.53 -10.04
C ARG A 148 -9.33 11.03 -10.22
N ASN A 149 -10.04 11.61 -11.19
CA ASN A 149 -10.07 13.03 -11.47
C ASN A 149 -11.08 13.77 -10.54
N HIS A 150 -11.07 15.09 -10.59
CA HIS A 150 -11.94 15.97 -9.79
C HIS A 150 -13.42 15.68 -10.04
N PRO A 151 -14.25 15.50 -9.00
CA PRO A 151 -15.70 15.35 -9.16
C PRO A 151 -16.32 16.64 -9.72
N TYR A 152 -17.43 16.52 -10.46
CA TYR A 152 -18.18 17.71 -10.87
C TYR A 152 -19.08 18.19 -9.72
N SER A 153 -19.59 19.43 -9.80
CA SER A 153 -20.43 20.02 -8.76
C SER A 153 -21.64 19.17 -8.38
N ASP A 154 -22.27 18.55 -9.40
CA ASP A 154 -23.56 17.86 -9.25
C ASP A 154 -23.53 16.42 -9.81
N SER A 155 -22.35 15.90 -10.16
CA SER A 155 -22.22 14.52 -10.67
C SER A 155 -20.82 13.97 -10.46
N ASP A 156 -20.74 12.66 -10.28
CA ASP A 156 -19.46 11.98 -10.13
C ASP A 156 -19.44 10.66 -10.92
N PRO A 157 -19.40 10.75 -12.27
CA PRO A 157 -19.50 9.60 -13.14
C PRO A 157 -18.26 8.70 -13.06
N ILE A 158 -18.44 7.40 -13.32
CA ILE A 158 -17.34 6.43 -13.31
C ILE A 158 -16.23 6.72 -14.34
N THR A 159 -16.48 7.59 -15.33
CA THR A 159 -15.46 8.04 -16.29
C THR A 159 -14.34 8.84 -15.66
N LEU A 160 -14.53 9.34 -14.43
CA LEU A 160 -13.49 10.03 -13.66
C LEU A 160 -12.43 9.07 -13.10
N LEU A 161 -12.63 7.75 -13.20
CA LEU A 161 -11.61 6.75 -12.92
C LEU A 161 -10.61 6.67 -14.08
N GLU A 162 -9.50 7.39 -13.94
CA GLU A 162 -8.64 7.74 -15.07
C GLU A 162 -7.32 6.98 -15.12
N GLU A 163 -6.80 6.46 -14.01
CA GLU A 163 -5.57 5.66 -14.01
C GLU A 163 -5.58 4.57 -12.94
N THR A 164 -4.75 3.56 -13.13
CA THR A 164 -4.47 2.52 -12.13
C THR A 164 -2.99 2.38 -11.87
N ARG A 165 -2.62 2.09 -10.63
CA ARG A 165 -1.26 1.72 -10.25
C ARG A 165 -1.14 0.20 -10.36
N CYS A 166 -0.30 -0.25 -11.26
CA CYS A 166 -0.16 -1.63 -11.67
C CYS A 166 1.23 -2.13 -11.29
N CYS A 167 1.29 -3.14 -10.44
CA CYS A 167 2.54 -3.71 -9.96
C CYS A 167 2.70 -5.15 -10.42
N SER A 168 3.95 -5.60 -10.63
CA SER A 168 4.26 -7.01 -10.87
C SER A 168 3.85 -7.89 -9.70
N SER A 169 3.96 -9.21 -9.84
CA SER A 169 3.91 -10.10 -8.68
C SER A 169 5.12 -9.92 -7.76
N ILE A 170 5.06 -10.54 -6.58
CA ILE A 170 6.24 -10.75 -5.73
C ILE A 170 7.30 -11.61 -6.44
N GLN A 171 8.53 -11.59 -5.94
CA GLN A 171 9.69 -12.24 -6.56
C GLN A 171 9.49 -13.74 -6.83
N GLU A 172 8.82 -14.46 -5.93
CA GLU A 172 8.51 -15.89 -6.05
C GLU A 172 7.72 -16.24 -7.33
N PHE A 173 6.91 -15.29 -7.80
CA PHE A 173 6.10 -15.42 -9.00
C PHE A 173 6.56 -14.49 -10.13
N SER A 174 7.65 -13.75 -9.93
CA SER A 174 8.20 -12.86 -10.94
C SER A 174 8.49 -13.65 -12.22
N GLU A 175 8.20 -13.05 -13.38
CA GLU A 175 8.29 -13.68 -14.71
C GLU A 175 7.20 -14.68 -15.10
N GLN A 176 6.31 -15.07 -14.17
CA GLN A 176 5.18 -15.93 -14.55
C GLN A 176 4.13 -15.15 -15.36
N ASN A 177 3.56 -15.83 -16.36
CA ASN A 177 2.38 -15.34 -17.06
C ASN A 177 1.17 -15.35 -16.12
N GLY A 178 0.21 -14.46 -16.40
CA GLY A 178 -1.05 -14.40 -15.68
C GLY A 178 -2.06 -15.42 -16.23
N ASN A 179 -2.73 -16.13 -15.33
CA ASN A 179 -4.00 -16.80 -15.60
C ASN A 179 -5.12 -15.89 -15.16
N CYS A 180 -6.03 -15.53 -16.07
CA CYS A 180 -7.09 -14.57 -15.77
C CYS A 180 -8.48 -15.19 -15.88
N ARG A 181 -9.40 -14.65 -15.07
CA ARG A 181 -10.82 -14.97 -15.05
C ARG A 181 -11.62 -13.67 -14.91
N THR A 182 -12.82 -13.69 -15.45
CA THR A 182 -13.79 -12.62 -15.28
C THR A 182 -14.62 -12.87 -14.02
N ALA A 183 -14.61 -11.92 -13.08
CA ALA A 183 -15.52 -11.89 -11.94
C ALA A 183 -16.80 -11.16 -12.32
N ASN A 184 -17.95 -11.80 -12.12
CA ASN A 184 -19.25 -11.20 -12.40
C ASN A 184 -19.66 -10.26 -11.25
N TRP A 185 -19.77 -8.95 -11.53
CA TRP A 185 -20.20 -7.92 -10.59
C TRP A 185 -21.56 -7.30 -10.94
N TRP A 186 -22.28 -7.87 -11.91
CA TRP A 186 -23.52 -7.34 -12.49
C TRP A 186 -24.66 -7.08 -11.50
N LYS A 187 -24.58 -7.66 -10.31
CA LYS A 187 -25.54 -7.44 -9.24
C LYS A 187 -24.90 -6.84 -8.00
N SER A 188 -23.59 -6.97 -7.82
CA SER A 188 -22.96 -6.58 -6.56
C SER A 188 -22.83 -5.07 -6.45
N LEU A 189 -22.55 -4.37 -7.54
CA LEU A 189 -22.51 -2.91 -7.56
C LEU A 189 -23.88 -2.24 -7.75
N ASP A 190 -24.95 -3.01 -7.98
CA ASP A 190 -26.33 -2.47 -8.03
C ASP A 190 -26.88 -2.07 -6.66
N PHE A 191 -26.38 -2.71 -5.60
CA PHE A 191 -26.87 -2.51 -4.24
C PHE A 191 -25.81 -1.90 -3.34
N ASN A 192 -26.26 -0.98 -2.49
CA ASN A 192 -25.43 -0.43 -1.42
C ASN A 192 -24.99 -1.52 -0.43
N ASN A 193 -23.87 -1.25 0.22
CA ASN A 193 -23.28 -2.08 1.26
C ASN A 193 -22.89 -3.49 0.82
N ARG A 194 -22.29 -3.60 -0.37
CA ARG A 194 -21.87 -4.88 -0.95
C ARG A 194 -20.46 -4.84 -1.50
N TRP A 195 -19.83 -6.01 -1.42
CA TRP A 195 -18.55 -6.27 -2.04
C TRP A 195 -18.70 -6.81 -3.45
N SER A 196 -17.81 -6.34 -4.32
CA SER A 196 -17.53 -6.88 -5.64
C SER A 196 -16.09 -7.40 -5.63
N LEU A 197 -15.92 -8.72 -5.60
CA LEU A 197 -14.64 -9.38 -5.35
C LEU A 197 -14.19 -10.21 -6.55
N CYS A 198 -12.88 -10.35 -6.68
CA CYS A 198 -12.25 -11.41 -7.45
C CYS A 198 -12.43 -12.77 -6.74
N PRO A 199 -12.37 -13.88 -7.49
CA PRO A 199 -12.30 -15.22 -6.89
C PRO A 199 -11.04 -15.37 -6.03
N SER A 200 -11.12 -16.21 -4.98
CA SER A 200 -10.00 -16.46 -4.07
C SER A 200 -8.70 -16.81 -4.82
N GLY A 201 -7.60 -16.14 -4.44
CA GLY A 201 -6.29 -16.27 -5.09
C GLY A 201 -6.11 -15.43 -6.37
N TYR A 202 -7.16 -14.77 -6.86
CA TYR A 202 -7.06 -13.85 -7.99
C TYR A 202 -7.06 -12.38 -7.53
N PHE A 203 -6.25 -11.58 -8.18
CA PHE A 203 -6.04 -10.15 -7.91
C PHE A 203 -6.51 -9.32 -9.10
N LEU A 204 -6.98 -8.12 -8.84
CA LEU A 204 -7.58 -7.28 -9.88
C LEU A 204 -6.50 -6.79 -10.84
N ASN A 205 -6.74 -6.92 -12.14
CA ASN A 205 -5.89 -6.39 -13.21
C ASN A 205 -6.63 -5.30 -14.01
N GLY A 206 -7.96 -5.36 -14.06
CA GLY A 206 -8.76 -4.42 -14.82
C GLY A 206 -10.24 -4.49 -14.49
N LEU A 207 -11.00 -3.61 -15.12
CA LEU A 207 -12.45 -3.47 -14.96
C LEU A 207 -13.12 -3.42 -16.33
N TYR A 208 -14.28 -4.06 -16.43
CA TYR A 208 -15.21 -3.87 -17.55
C TYR A 208 -16.32 -2.93 -17.13
N ARG A 209 -16.67 -2.01 -18.04
CA ARG A 209 -17.86 -1.18 -17.89
C ARG A 209 -18.81 -1.28 -19.07
N ASN A 210 -20.09 -1.12 -18.80
CA ASN A 210 -21.12 -0.93 -19.82
C ASN A 210 -21.21 0.56 -20.26
N LYS A 211 -22.29 0.94 -20.95
CA LYS A 211 -22.47 2.31 -21.50
C LYS A 211 -22.91 3.36 -20.47
N GLY A 212 -23.33 2.98 -19.27
CA GLY A 212 -23.85 3.89 -18.24
C GLY A 212 -22.76 4.68 -17.51
N GLN A 213 -23.15 5.74 -16.80
CA GLN A 213 -22.23 6.66 -16.12
C GLN A 213 -22.13 6.42 -14.61
N PHE A 214 -22.95 5.51 -14.09
CA PHE A 214 -23.08 5.24 -12.67
C PHE A 214 -22.15 4.12 -12.19
N LEU A 215 -21.99 3.99 -10.87
CA LEU A 215 -21.10 3.00 -10.26
C LEU A 215 -21.44 1.57 -10.67
N HIS A 216 -22.73 1.19 -10.70
CA HIS A 216 -23.13 -0.13 -11.16
C HIS A 216 -22.76 -0.44 -12.61
N SER A 217 -22.44 0.57 -13.42
CA SER A 217 -22.05 0.36 -14.81
C SER A 217 -20.67 -0.28 -14.91
N ILE A 218 -19.95 -0.49 -13.80
CA ILE A 218 -18.81 -1.39 -13.67
C ILE A 218 -19.34 -2.80 -13.40
N GLU A 219 -19.33 -3.66 -14.41
CA GLU A 219 -20.08 -4.92 -14.38
C GLU A 219 -19.20 -6.14 -14.09
N GLU A 220 -17.88 -6.03 -14.34
CA GLU A 220 -16.97 -7.17 -14.19
C GLU A 220 -15.58 -6.75 -13.76
N GLY A 221 -14.95 -7.59 -12.94
CA GLY A 221 -13.53 -7.51 -12.61
C GLY A 221 -12.71 -8.45 -13.50
N TYR A 222 -11.68 -7.94 -14.16
CA TYR A 222 -10.66 -8.78 -14.80
C TYR A 222 -9.65 -9.18 -13.74
N CYS A 223 -9.76 -10.42 -13.26
CA CYS A 223 -9.01 -10.91 -12.12
C CYS A 223 -7.96 -11.91 -12.60
N CYS A 224 -6.70 -11.68 -12.25
CA CYS A 224 -5.57 -12.48 -12.70
C CYS A 224 -4.77 -13.01 -11.51
N ARG A 225 -4.02 -14.09 -11.74
CA ARG A 225 -3.01 -14.61 -10.80
C ARG A 225 -1.82 -15.16 -11.57
N PRO A 226 -0.63 -15.27 -10.96
CA PRO A 226 0.44 -16.05 -11.55
C PRO A 226 0.02 -17.51 -11.77
N ASN A 227 0.46 -18.16 -12.85
CA ASN A 227 0.03 -19.52 -13.22
C ASN A 227 0.17 -20.57 -12.10
N ASN A 228 1.22 -20.50 -11.29
CA ASN A 228 1.48 -21.46 -10.21
C ASN A 228 1.00 -20.96 -8.83
N HIS A 229 0.33 -19.82 -8.77
CA HIS A 229 -0.20 -19.27 -7.53
C HIS A 229 -1.47 -20.03 -7.09
N PRO A 230 -1.59 -20.47 -5.84
CA PRO A 230 -2.74 -21.23 -5.36
C PRO A 230 -4.04 -20.40 -5.35
N ASP A 231 -5.20 -21.06 -5.36
CA ASP A 231 -6.53 -20.39 -5.28
C ASP A 231 -6.83 -19.87 -3.84
N ARG A 232 -5.88 -19.17 -3.21
CA ARG A 232 -6.02 -18.57 -1.87
C ARG A 232 -5.28 -17.24 -1.77
N TYR A 233 -5.74 -16.38 -0.88
CA TYR A 233 -4.99 -15.18 -0.49
C TYR A 233 -4.08 -15.48 0.70
N GLY A 234 -3.10 -14.61 0.91
CA GLY A 234 -2.47 -14.45 2.23
C GLY A 234 -3.37 -13.64 3.15
N LEU A 235 -2.76 -12.77 3.97
CA LEU A 235 -3.55 -11.86 4.81
C LEU A 235 -4.29 -10.86 3.93
N CYS A 236 -5.49 -10.50 4.36
CA CYS A 236 -6.30 -9.46 3.74
C CYS A 236 -6.70 -8.40 4.78
N TYR A 237 -6.92 -7.18 4.31
CA TYR A 237 -7.55 -6.12 5.08
C TYR A 237 -8.41 -5.25 4.17
N ASP A 238 -9.30 -4.48 4.76
CA ASP A 238 -10.17 -3.55 4.05
C ASP A 238 -9.61 -2.15 4.23
N GLU A 239 -9.11 -1.57 3.15
CA GLU A 239 -8.64 -0.19 3.13
C GLU A 239 -9.86 0.74 3.05
N ASP A 240 -9.99 1.65 4.00
CA ASP A 240 -11.02 2.70 3.95
C ASP A 240 -10.53 3.82 3.03
N VAL A 241 -11.25 4.02 1.94
CA VAL A 241 -10.93 5.02 0.92
C VAL A 241 -12.05 6.03 0.72
N GLY A 242 -13.14 5.99 1.49
CA GLY A 242 -14.30 6.87 1.24
C GLY A 242 -13.89 8.34 1.16
N VAL A 243 -13.11 8.83 2.13
CA VAL A 243 -12.64 10.22 2.11
C VAL A 243 -11.64 10.51 0.98
N SER A 244 -10.74 9.58 0.66
CA SER A 244 -9.70 9.79 -0.35
C SER A 244 -10.22 9.60 -1.78
N PHE A 245 -11.26 8.80 -1.97
CA PHE A 245 -11.88 8.46 -3.26
C PHE A 245 -13.06 9.36 -3.61
N ASP A 246 -13.51 10.20 -2.68
CA ASP A 246 -14.43 11.32 -2.94
C ASP A 246 -13.75 12.52 -3.64
N ARG A 247 -12.41 12.52 -3.74
CA ARG A 247 -11.62 13.66 -4.21
C ARG A 247 -10.66 13.23 -5.30
N GLU A 248 -10.22 14.20 -6.10
CA GLU A 248 -9.13 13.98 -7.05
C GLU A 248 -7.89 13.42 -6.33
N GLY A 249 -7.29 12.37 -6.89
CA GLY A 249 -6.06 11.81 -6.36
C GLY A 249 -6.00 10.29 -6.38
N TRP A 250 -4.94 9.79 -5.75
CA TRP A 250 -4.67 8.36 -5.60
C TRP A 250 -5.28 7.82 -4.32
N SER A 251 -5.96 6.68 -4.44
CA SER A 251 -6.27 5.79 -3.31
C SER A 251 -5.63 4.43 -3.57
N ASN A 252 -4.86 3.91 -2.61
CA ASN A 252 -4.07 2.69 -2.77
C ASN A 252 -4.27 1.77 -1.57
N CYS A 253 -3.94 0.49 -1.73
CA CYS A 253 -3.57 -0.33 -0.58
C CYS A 253 -2.37 0.30 0.14
N SER A 254 -2.54 0.66 1.41
CA SER A 254 -1.50 1.27 2.25
C SER A 254 -0.29 0.36 2.52
N LYS A 255 -0.46 -0.96 2.47
CA LYS A 255 0.62 -1.92 2.76
C LYS A 255 1.36 -2.36 1.49
N PRO A 256 2.70 -2.45 1.53
CA PRO A 256 3.47 -2.98 0.40
C PRO A 256 3.12 -4.45 0.13
N GLU A 257 3.16 -4.85 -1.14
CA GLU A 257 2.85 -6.22 -1.60
C GLU A 257 1.41 -6.69 -1.30
N TYR A 258 0.49 -5.73 -1.11
CA TYR A 258 -0.94 -5.99 -1.14
C TYR A 258 -1.53 -5.45 -2.44
N TYR A 259 -2.40 -6.26 -3.03
CA TYR A 259 -3.07 -5.95 -4.28
C TYR A 259 -4.56 -5.88 -4.05
N ILE A 260 -5.23 -5.01 -4.80
CA ILE A 260 -6.68 -4.89 -4.76
C ILE A 260 -7.26 -6.18 -5.35
N THR A 261 -8.21 -6.76 -4.62
CA THR A 261 -8.97 -7.94 -5.05
C THR A 261 -10.45 -7.61 -5.21
N GLY A 262 -10.88 -6.40 -4.86
CA GLY A 262 -12.26 -5.98 -5.03
C GLY A 262 -12.55 -4.63 -4.39
N VAL A 263 -13.75 -4.15 -4.64
CA VAL A 263 -14.26 -2.84 -4.19
C VAL A 263 -15.56 -3.02 -3.42
N TYR A 264 -15.78 -2.16 -2.42
CA TYR A 264 -17.02 -2.11 -1.65
C TYR A 264 -17.82 -0.88 -2.04
N ARG A 265 -19.09 -1.10 -2.40
CA ARG A 265 -20.04 0.00 -2.55
C ARG A 265 -20.61 0.37 -1.18
N GLY A 266 -20.39 1.61 -0.78
CA GLY A 266 -20.94 2.25 0.40
C GLY A 266 -22.45 2.45 0.36
N SER A 267 -22.96 3.12 1.39
CA SER A 267 -24.30 3.68 1.35
C SER A 267 -24.29 5.03 0.65
N GLY A 268 -25.16 5.23 -0.32
CA GLY A 268 -25.33 6.53 -0.96
C GLY A 268 -26.06 6.43 -2.28
N GLU A 269 -25.79 7.40 -3.13
CA GLU A 269 -26.23 7.39 -4.52
C GLU A 269 -25.47 6.31 -5.30
N ASN A 270 -25.36 6.49 -6.62
CA ASN A 270 -24.81 5.48 -7.50
C ASN A 270 -23.67 6.08 -8.32
N TRP A 271 -22.81 6.84 -7.64
CA TRP A 271 -21.71 7.56 -8.24
C TRP A 271 -20.37 6.94 -7.84
N LEU A 272 -19.30 7.35 -8.51
CA LEU A 272 -17.96 6.80 -8.31
C LEU A 272 -17.48 6.95 -6.85
N ASN A 273 -17.81 8.07 -6.21
CA ASN A 273 -17.49 8.35 -4.81
C ASN A 273 -18.17 7.41 -3.81
N ASN A 274 -19.12 6.56 -4.23
CA ASN A 274 -19.68 5.52 -3.35
C ASN A 274 -18.80 4.27 -3.26
N VAL A 275 -17.57 4.28 -3.77
CA VAL A 275 -16.58 3.26 -3.48
C VAL A 275 -15.86 3.62 -2.18
N ASP A 276 -16.30 3.04 -1.07
CA ASP A 276 -15.79 3.40 0.26
C ASP A 276 -14.58 2.56 0.67
N LYS A 277 -14.41 1.35 0.11
CA LYS A 277 -13.33 0.44 0.53
C LYS A 277 -12.73 -0.36 -0.60
N PHE A 278 -11.45 -0.68 -0.46
CA PHE A 278 -10.77 -1.70 -1.25
C PHE A 278 -10.48 -2.93 -0.40
N ARG A 279 -10.69 -4.13 -0.95
CA ARG A 279 -10.18 -5.37 -0.34
C ARG A 279 -8.74 -5.56 -0.81
N CYS A 280 -7.79 -5.37 0.10
CA CYS A 280 -6.36 -5.51 -0.16
C CYS A 280 -5.86 -6.85 0.39
N CYS A 281 -5.26 -7.68 -0.45
CA CYS A 281 -4.78 -9.02 -0.07
C CYS A 281 -3.34 -9.27 -0.51
N GLN A 282 -2.62 -10.08 0.27
CA GLN A 282 -1.28 -10.56 -0.09
C GLN A 282 -1.34 -11.69 -1.11
N MET A 283 -0.29 -11.73 -1.93
CA MET A 283 0.07 -12.86 -2.77
C MET A 283 1.07 -13.73 -2.02
N VAL A 284 0.70 -15.00 -1.75
CA VAL A 284 1.48 -16.01 -0.99
C VAL A 284 1.31 -17.42 -1.57
#